data_AF-A0A914XLP0-F1
#
_entry.id   AF-A0A914XLP0-F1
#
_cell.length_a   1.000
_cell.length_b   1.000
_cell.length_c   1.000
_cell.angle_alpha   90.00
_cell.angle_beta   90.00
_cell.angle_gamma   90.00
#
_symmetry.space_group_name_H-M   'P 1'
#
loop_
_entity.id
_entity.type
_entity.pdbx_description
1 polymer ?
#
loop_
_entity_poly.entity_id
_entity_poly.type
_entity_poly.pdbx_seq_one_letter_code
_entity_poly.pdbx_strand_id
1 'polypeptide(L)'
;MMKEHDGSDCEIGEPLQAVYTFIGIAGINYGNCLCDSVQWFNCNNVTGMWPGTCDNNSDCFHPKNDCSVEDYSQFLRELNARQETYRLAENIVSMYSESDTSVPYKVWGRLTSVIPGSEVVKVYTNMSHETLRSATIADQLEQIAA
;
A
#
# COMPACT_ATOMS: atom_id res chain seq x y z
N MET A 1 -9.30 3.87 -19.22
CA MET A 1 -9.15 5.34 -19.07
C MET A 1 -9.12 5.66 -17.58
N MET A 2 -8.05 6.28 -17.10
CA MET A 2 -8.05 6.90 -15.77
C MET A 2 -8.63 8.31 -15.92
N LYS A 3 -9.51 8.70 -15.01
CA LYS A 3 -10.08 10.05 -14.97
C LYS A 3 -9.09 10.98 -14.28
N GLU A 4 -8.80 12.14 -14.88
CA GLU A 4 -8.10 13.21 -14.15
C GLU A 4 -8.99 13.82 -13.06
N HIS A 5 -8.38 14.61 -12.18
CA HIS A 5 -9.09 15.32 -11.11
C HIS A 5 -10.16 16.30 -11.62
N ASP A 6 -10.06 16.80 -12.85
CA ASP A 6 -11.07 17.67 -13.49
C ASP A 6 -12.15 16.90 -14.27
N GLY A 7 -12.13 15.56 -14.22
CA GLY A 7 -13.06 14.69 -14.92
C GLY A 7 -12.73 14.48 -16.40
N SER A 8 -11.64 15.06 -16.91
CA SER A 8 -11.14 14.80 -18.26
C SER A 8 -10.57 13.38 -18.35
N ASP A 9 -10.66 12.81 -19.55
CA ASP A 9 -10.10 11.49 -19.82
C ASP A 9 -8.60 11.65 -20.08
N CYS A 10 -7.78 11.07 -19.19
CA CYS A 10 -6.33 11.05 -19.34
C CYS A 10 -5.95 9.84 -20.22
N GLU A 11 -5.52 10.11 -21.45
CA GLU A 11 -4.93 9.07 -22.31
C GLU A 11 -3.47 8.83 -21.93
N ILE A 12 -3.27 7.96 -20.94
CA ILE A 12 -1.95 7.49 -20.49
C ILE A 12 -1.39 6.32 -21.31
N GLY A 13 -2.00 6.03 -22.46
CA GLY A 13 -1.67 4.90 -23.32
C GLY A 13 -2.29 3.57 -22.87
N GLU A 14 -1.86 2.51 -23.53
CA GLU A 14 -2.32 1.15 -23.24
C GLU A 14 -1.76 0.66 -21.89
N PRO A 15 -2.53 -0.14 -21.13
CA PRO A 15 -2.03 -0.76 -19.90
C PRO A 15 -0.80 -1.62 -20.17
N LEU A 16 0.10 -1.69 -19.18
CA LEU A 16 1.17 -2.69 -19.18
C LEU A 16 0.55 -4.09 -19.31
N GLN A 17 1.04 -4.87 -20.27
CA GLN A 17 0.48 -6.19 -20.55
C GLN A 17 1.09 -7.31 -19.70
N ALA A 18 2.33 -7.13 -19.22
CA ALA A 18 3.01 -8.12 -18.41
C ALA A 18 4.04 -7.47 -17.48
N VAL A 19 4.03 -7.86 -16.22
CA VAL A 19 5.09 -7.58 -15.26
C VAL A 19 5.58 -8.93 -14.74
N TYR A 20 6.88 -9.21 -14.86
CA TYR A 20 7.43 -10.44 -14.29
C TYR A 20 7.50 -10.33 -12.76
N THR A 21 8.23 -9.34 -12.23
CA THR A 21 8.32 -9.11 -10.78
C THR A 21 7.87 -7.69 -10.44
N PHE A 22 6.97 -7.57 -9.47
CA PHE A 22 6.58 -6.31 -8.84
C PHE A 22 7.02 -6.30 -7.37
N ILE A 23 7.85 -5.33 -7.00
CA ILE A 23 8.35 -5.18 -5.62
C ILE A 23 7.75 -3.91 -5.01
N GLY A 24 6.87 -4.07 -4.04
CA GLY A 24 6.40 -2.98 -3.18
C GLY A 24 7.33 -2.78 -2.00
N ILE A 25 7.83 -1.56 -1.79
CA ILE A 25 8.69 -1.20 -0.66
C ILE A 25 8.00 -0.11 0.14
N ALA A 26 7.70 -0.37 1.42
CA ALA A 26 6.93 0.53 2.29
C ALA A 26 5.65 1.07 1.63
N GLY A 27 4.93 0.19 0.92
CA GLY A 27 3.67 0.55 0.27
C GLY A 27 2.57 0.94 1.26
N ILE A 28 1.59 1.70 0.79
CA ILE A 28 0.45 2.18 1.57
C ILE A 28 -0.83 1.57 0.99
N ASN A 29 -0.89 0.24 0.89
CA ASN A 29 -1.97 -0.44 0.15
C ASN A 29 -3.32 -0.32 0.88
N TYR A 30 -3.32 -0.11 2.18
CA TYR A 30 -4.54 0.00 3.00
C TYR A 30 -4.68 1.38 3.66
N GLY A 31 -4.05 2.40 3.06
CA GLY A 31 -4.06 3.77 3.56
C GLY A 31 -2.98 4.04 4.62
N ASN A 32 -2.93 5.28 5.10
CA ASN A 32 -1.96 5.77 6.07
C ASN A 32 -2.69 6.44 7.24
N CYS A 33 -2.36 6.07 8.47
CA CYS A 33 -2.98 6.65 9.66
C CYS A 33 -2.80 8.16 9.82
N LEU A 34 -1.76 8.75 9.21
CA LEU A 34 -1.63 10.21 9.13
C LEU A 34 -2.80 10.85 8.38
N CYS A 35 -3.38 10.15 7.40
CA CYS A 35 -4.53 10.62 6.63
C CYS A 35 -5.88 10.43 7.34
N ASP A 36 -5.92 9.86 8.54
CA ASP A 36 -7.12 9.82 9.37
C ASP A 36 -7.42 11.19 10.01
N SER A 37 -6.37 11.95 10.34
CA SER A 37 -6.49 13.22 11.08
C SER A 37 -6.09 14.46 10.27
N VAL A 38 -5.52 14.29 9.08
CA VAL A 38 -4.97 15.38 8.27
C VAL A 38 -5.69 15.47 6.92
N GLN A 39 -6.13 16.68 6.55
CA GLN A 39 -6.79 16.95 5.27
C GLN A 39 -5.83 17.50 4.21
N TRP A 40 -4.79 16.73 3.89
CA TRP A 40 -3.98 16.99 2.70
C TRP A 40 -4.67 16.46 1.45
N PHE A 41 -4.33 17.03 0.28
CA PHE A 41 -4.98 16.67 -0.98
C PHE A 41 -4.86 15.16 -1.30
N ASN A 42 -3.77 14.52 -0.87
CA ASN A 42 -3.51 13.10 -1.03
C ASN A 42 -4.12 12.22 0.09
N CYS A 43 -4.82 12.79 1.06
CA CYS A 43 -5.48 12.06 2.16
C CYS A 43 -7.01 11.91 1.97
N ASN A 44 -7.50 12.06 0.73
CA ASN A 44 -8.92 11.91 0.43
C ASN A 44 -9.33 10.43 0.29
N ASN A 45 -10.64 10.17 0.35
CA ASN A 45 -11.23 8.82 0.30
C ASN A 45 -11.54 8.30 -1.12
N VAL A 46 -11.22 9.06 -2.17
CA VAL A 46 -11.46 8.66 -3.56
C VAL A 46 -10.18 8.14 -4.20
N THR A 47 -9.14 8.96 -4.25
CA THR A 47 -7.84 8.67 -4.88
C THR A 47 -6.66 8.74 -3.92
N GLY A 48 -6.91 9.15 -2.67
CA GLY A 48 -5.88 9.37 -1.68
C GLY A 48 -5.51 8.14 -0.86
N MET A 49 -4.85 8.41 0.27
CA MET A 49 -4.31 7.42 1.20
C MET A 49 -5.16 7.31 2.48
N TRP A 50 -6.44 7.69 2.40
CA TRP A 50 -7.35 7.62 3.55
C TRP A 50 -7.49 6.16 4.04
N PRO A 51 -7.24 5.88 5.33
CA PRO A 51 -7.19 4.52 5.86
C PRO A 51 -8.57 3.92 6.18
N GLY A 52 -9.66 4.66 5.96
CA GLY A 52 -10.99 4.23 6.37
C GLY A 52 -11.26 4.49 7.85
N THR A 53 -12.39 4.01 8.34
CA THR A 53 -12.84 4.24 9.72
C THR A 53 -13.00 2.94 10.47
N CYS A 54 -12.57 2.93 11.74
CA CYS A 54 -12.85 1.84 12.67
C CYS A 54 -13.74 2.32 13.81
N ASP A 55 -14.86 1.63 14.06
CA ASP A 55 -15.74 1.97 15.18
C ASP A 55 -15.05 1.73 16.53
N ASN A 56 -15.21 2.70 17.46
CA ASN A 56 -14.79 2.70 18.87
C ASN A 56 -13.36 3.18 19.19
N ASN A 57 -13.12 4.50 19.14
CA ASN A 57 -12.03 5.19 19.86
C ASN A 57 -10.66 4.48 19.78
N SER A 58 -10.34 3.92 18.63
CA SER A 58 -9.06 3.28 18.36
C SER A 58 -8.18 4.27 17.61
N ASP A 59 -6.95 4.38 18.07
CA ASP A 59 -5.89 5.01 17.29
C ASP A 59 -5.60 4.10 16.09
N CYS A 60 -5.62 4.65 14.87
CA CYS A 60 -5.30 3.90 13.66
C CYS A 60 -3.93 3.19 13.74
N PHE A 61 -2.97 3.81 14.44
CA PHE A 61 -1.65 3.23 14.67
C PHE A 61 -1.68 2.07 15.69
N HIS A 62 -2.64 2.09 16.62
CA HIS A 62 -2.73 1.15 17.75
C HIS A 62 -4.20 0.78 18.02
N PRO A 63 -4.84 0.03 17.11
CA PRO A 63 -6.23 -0.33 17.29
C PRO A 63 -6.37 -1.28 18.48
N LYS A 64 -7.41 -1.05 19.29
CA LYS A 64 -7.68 -1.84 20.51
C LYS A 64 -8.19 -3.25 20.21
N ASN A 65 -8.82 -3.43 19.06
CA ASN A 65 -9.37 -4.70 18.58
C ASN A 65 -8.98 -4.88 17.12
N ASP A 66 -9.00 -6.12 16.64
CA ASP A 66 -8.89 -6.40 15.21
C ASP A 66 -10.04 -5.69 14.48
N CYS A 67 -9.68 -4.81 13.55
CA CYS A 67 -10.64 -4.03 12.79
C CYS A 67 -10.62 -4.44 11.32
N SER A 68 -11.74 -4.94 10.84
CA SER A 68 -11.94 -5.24 9.42
C SER A 68 -12.39 -3.97 8.69
N VAL A 69 -11.45 -3.06 8.46
CA VAL A 69 -11.70 -1.80 7.75
C VAL A 69 -11.72 -2.08 6.24
N GLU A 70 -12.90 -1.91 5.65
CA GLU A 70 -13.17 -2.11 4.22
C GLU A 70 -13.61 -0.81 3.52
N ASP A 71 -13.73 0.30 4.24
CA ASP A 71 -14.19 1.58 3.70
C ASP A 71 -13.03 2.51 3.29
N TYR A 72 -11.77 2.10 3.41
CA TYR A 72 -10.60 2.88 3.00
C TYR A 72 -10.66 3.33 1.53
N SER A 73 -9.77 4.28 1.16
CA SER A 73 -9.77 4.98 -0.13
C SER A 73 -10.20 4.12 -1.32
N GLN A 74 -11.20 4.59 -2.06
CA GLN A 74 -11.84 3.86 -3.16
C GLN A 74 -10.80 3.31 -4.15
N PHE A 75 -9.84 4.14 -4.57
CA PHE A 75 -8.78 3.75 -5.49
C PHE A 75 -7.95 2.57 -4.97
N LEU A 76 -7.50 2.64 -3.71
CA LEU A 76 -6.71 1.57 -3.10
C LEU A 76 -7.54 0.29 -2.96
N ARG A 77 -8.82 0.42 -2.61
CA ARG A 77 -9.72 -0.73 -2.47
C ARG A 77 -9.98 -1.42 -3.79
N GLU A 78 -10.24 -0.66 -4.84
CA GLU A 78 -10.35 -1.19 -6.19
C GLU A 78 -9.04 -1.82 -6.68
N LEU A 79 -7.88 -1.21 -6.40
CA LEU A 79 -6.57 -1.74 -6.78
C LEU A 79 -6.34 -3.11 -6.12
N ASN A 80 -6.59 -3.20 -4.81
CA ASN A 80 -6.39 -4.43 -4.04
C ASN A 80 -7.37 -5.53 -4.49
N ALA A 81 -8.65 -5.21 -4.69
CA ALA A 81 -9.64 -6.18 -5.16
C ALA A 81 -9.35 -6.67 -6.59
N ARG A 82 -8.86 -5.77 -7.47
CA ARG A 82 -8.43 -6.17 -8.82
C ARG A 82 -7.25 -7.11 -8.78
N GLN A 83 -6.30 -6.89 -7.88
CA GLN A 83 -5.14 -7.77 -7.74
C GLN A 83 -5.54 -9.21 -7.35
N GLU A 84 -6.61 -9.38 -6.57
CA GLU A 84 -7.16 -10.71 -6.25
C GLU A 84 -7.79 -11.42 -7.47
N THR A 85 -8.29 -10.66 -8.44
CA THR A 85 -8.98 -11.19 -9.63
C THR A 85 -8.07 -11.28 -10.86
N TYR A 86 -7.14 -10.33 -10.99
CA TYR A 86 -6.21 -10.15 -12.09
C TYR A 86 -4.83 -9.96 -11.50
N ARG A 87 -4.03 -11.03 -11.53
CA ARG A 87 -2.66 -11.00 -11.05
C ARG A 87 -1.82 -10.14 -12.00
N LEU A 88 -1.50 -8.92 -11.58
CA LEU A 88 -0.80 -7.92 -12.42
C LEU A 88 0.68 -8.25 -12.65
N ALA A 89 1.26 -9.09 -11.80
CA ALA A 89 2.65 -9.53 -11.90
C ALA A 89 2.80 -11.03 -11.60
N GLU A 90 3.71 -11.69 -12.31
CA GLU A 90 4.01 -13.10 -12.06
C GLU A 90 4.60 -13.32 -10.67
N ASN A 91 5.39 -12.39 -10.14
CA ASN A 91 5.95 -12.44 -8.80
C ASN A 91 5.66 -11.12 -8.09
N ILE A 92 5.08 -11.17 -6.89
CA ILE A 92 4.75 -10.03 -6.07
C ILE A 92 5.47 -10.14 -4.74
N VAL A 93 6.30 -9.14 -4.47
CA VAL A 93 7.07 -9.05 -3.24
C VAL A 93 6.68 -7.80 -2.48
N SER A 94 6.40 -7.97 -1.20
CA SER A 94 6.20 -6.86 -0.28
C SER A 94 7.38 -6.75 0.68
N MET A 95 7.94 -5.56 0.82
CA MET A 95 9.02 -5.25 1.73
C MET A 95 8.60 -4.11 2.65
N TYR A 96 8.73 -4.28 3.97
CA TYR A 96 8.40 -3.23 4.93
C TYR A 96 9.25 -3.29 6.18
N SER A 97 9.30 -2.17 6.91
CA SER A 97 9.98 -2.07 8.19
C SER A 97 8.97 -1.80 9.31
N GLU A 98 9.08 -2.54 10.42
CA GLU A 98 8.28 -2.28 11.62
C GLU A 98 8.67 -0.97 12.33
N SER A 99 9.88 -0.45 12.04
CA SER A 99 10.38 0.84 12.54
C SER A 99 10.14 2.01 11.58
N ASP A 100 9.38 1.80 10.49
CA ASP A 100 8.98 2.88 9.61
C ASP A 100 7.91 3.76 10.28
N THR A 101 8.27 5.02 10.53
CA THR A 101 7.37 6.00 11.15
C THR A 101 6.60 6.84 10.14
N SER A 102 7.00 6.85 8.87
CA SER A 102 6.31 7.60 7.80
C SER A 102 5.16 6.78 7.22
N VAL A 103 5.39 5.49 7.06
CA VAL A 103 4.38 4.50 6.69
C VAL A 103 4.31 3.48 7.82
N PRO A 104 3.31 3.56 8.71
CA PRO A 104 3.21 2.61 9.80
C PRO A 104 3.00 1.22 9.21
N TYR A 105 3.74 0.21 9.70
CA TYR A 105 3.62 -1.14 9.16
C TYR A 105 2.20 -1.74 9.33
N LYS A 106 1.43 -1.23 10.31
CA LYS A 106 0.02 -1.55 10.54
C LYS A 106 -0.88 -0.33 10.45
N VAL A 107 -2.04 -0.52 9.82
CA VAL A 107 -3.13 0.45 9.72
C VAL A 107 -4.40 -0.29 10.07
N TRP A 108 -5.06 0.12 11.16
CA TRP A 108 -6.22 -0.60 11.70
C TRP A 108 -5.95 -2.10 11.95
N GLY A 109 -4.69 -2.46 12.23
CA GLY A 109 -4.25 -3.82 12.54
C GLY A 109 -3.83 -4.61 11.30
N ARG A 110 -4.12 -4.10 10.10
CA ARG A 110 -3.75 -4.69 8.82
C ARG A 110 -2.35 -4.25 8.39
N LEU A 111 -1.57 -5.17 7.83
CA LEU A 111 -0.24 -4.85 7.30
C LEU A 111 -0.35 -3.98 6.05
N THR A 112 -0.18 -2.65 6.19
CA THR A 112 -0.49 -1.70 5.09
C THR A 112 0.41 -1.89 3.87
N SER A 113 1.65 -2.29 4.09
CA SER A 113 2.64 -2.48 3.03
C SER A 113 2.56 -3.82 2.31
N VAL A 114 1.72 -4.74 2.77
CA VAL A 114 1.54 -6.04 2.11
C VAL A 114 0.52 -5.93 1.00
N ILE A 115 0.98 -6.12 -0.24
CA ILE A 115 0.13 -6.19 -1.43
C ILE A 115 -0.63 -7.53 -1.41
N PRO A 116 -1.95 -7.55 -1.65
CA PRO A 116 -2.69 -8.80 -1.83
C PRO A 116 -2.00 -9.75 -2.81
N GLY A 117 -1.86 -11.02 -2.42
CA GLY A 117 -1.25 -12.04 -3.27
C GLY A 117 0.29 -12.00 -3.34
N SER A 118 0.98 -11.25 -2.47
CA SER A 118 2.45 -11.34 -2.36
C SER A 118 2.90 -12.76 -2.04
N GLU A 119 3.83 -13.33 -2.81
CA GLU A 119 4.45 -14.62 -2.46
C GLU A 119 5.56 -14.46 -1.43
N VAL A 120 6.26 -13.32 -1.48
CA VAL A 120 7.37 -13.02 -0.57
C VAL A 120 7.04 -11.76 0.22
N VAL A 121 7.21 -11.86 1.54
CA VAL A 121 7.11 -10.72 2.46
C VAL A 121 8.42 -10.61 3.23
N LYS A 122 9.24 -9.60 2.92
CA LYS A 122 10.47 -9.30 3.66
C LYS A 122 10.19 -8.24 4.73
N VAL A 123 10.45 -8.58 5.98
CA VAL A 123 10.20 -7.73 7.15
C VAL A 123 11.53 -7.30 7.76
N TYR A 124 11.67 -6.00 7.99
CA TYR A 124 12.84 -5.40 8.63
C TYR A 124 12.40 -4.74 9.95
N THR A 125 13.30 -4.64 10.92
CA THR A 125 12.93 -4.13 12.25
C THR A 125 13.61 -2.82 12.62
N ASN A 126 14.65 -2.39 11.89
CA ASN A 126 15.49 -1.23 12.26
C ASN A 126 15.82 -0.34 11.06
N MET A 127 14.84 -0.12 10.17
CA MET A 127 15.01 0.76 9.02
C MET A 127 13.95 1.85 9.00
N SER A 128 14.36 3.08 8.72
CA SER A 128 13.44 4.17 8.38
C SER A 128 12.84 3.95 6.98
N HIS A 129 11.81 4.71 6.62
CA HIS A 129 11.19 4.70 5.29
C HIS A 129 12.23 4.78 4.15
N GLU A 130 13.12 5.77 4.21
CA GLU A 130 14.12 6.04 3.17
C GLU A 130 15.28 5.02 3.21
N THR A 131 15.65 4.59 4.41
CA THR A 131 16.71 3.59 4.59
C THR A 131 16.26 2.24 4.05
N LEU A 132 14.99 1.87 4.24
CA LEU A 132 14.47 0.61 3.75
C LEU A 132 14.69 0.47 2.25
N ARG A 133 14.37 1.50 1.46
CA ARG A 133 14.58 1.49 0.01
C ARG A 133 16.06 1.37 -0.37
N SER A 134 16.93 2.13 0.28
CA SER A 134 18.34 2.26 -0.12
C SER A 134 19.23 1.13 0.41
N ALA A 135 18.94 0.59 1.58
CA ALA A 135 19.73 -0.46 2.23
C ALA A 135 19.39 -1.87 1.74
N THR A 136 18.21 -2.08 1.16
CA THR A 136 17.72 -3.41 0.73
C THR A 136 17.93 -3.68 -0.76
N ILE A 137 18.81 -2.94 -1.44
CA ILE A 137 19.06 -3.12 -2.89
C ILE A 137 19.48 -4.56 -3.22
N ALA A 138 20.32 -5.17 -2.37
CA ALA A 138 20.72 -6.57 -2.55
C ALA A 138 19.52 -7.52 -2.50
N ASP A 139 18.63 -7.33 -1.53
CA ASP A 139 17.40 -8.09 -1.41
C ASP A 139 16.46 -7.86 -2.60
N GLN A 140 16.36 -6.62 -3.10
CA GLN A 140 15.55 -6.28 -4.28
C GLN A 140 16.04 -7.02 -5.53
N LEU A 141 17.36 -7.04 -5.76
CA LEU A 141 17.96 -7.72 -6.91
C LEU A 141 17.78 -9.24 -6.85
N GLU A 142 17.84 -9.83 -5.65
CA GLU A 142 17.57 -11.26 -5.44
C GLU A 142 16.16 -11.65 -5.92
N GLN A 143 15.16 -10.77 -5.73
CA GLN A 143 13.78 -11.06 -6.15
C GLN A 143 13.55 -10.92 -7.66
N ILE A 144 14.43 -10.19 -8.36
CA ILE A 144 14.33 -10.02 -9.82
C ILE A 144 15.00 -11.19 -10.54
N ALA A 145 16.01 -11.81 -9.93
CA ALA A 145 16.79 -12.89 -10.51
C ALA A 145 16.24 -14.31 -10.22
N ALA A 146 15.09 -14.40 -9.55
CA ALA A 146 14.47 -15.65 -9.11
C ALA A 146 13.56 -16.29 -10.18
#